data_AF-A0A7J9SET2-F1
#
_entry.id   AF-A0A7J9SET2-F1
#
_cell.length_a   1.000
_cell.length_b   1.000
_cell.length_c   1.000
_cell.angle_alpha   90.00
_cell.angle_beta   90.00
_cell.angle_gamma   90.00
#
_symmetry.space_group_name_H-M   'P 1'
#
loop_
_entity.id
_entity.type
_entity.pdbx_description
1 polymer ?
#
loop_
_entity_poly.entity_id
_entity_poly.type
_entity_poly.pdbx_seq_one_letter_code
_entity_poly.pdbx_strand_id
1 'polypeptide(L)'
;MPSHDPPPLPADVRDVLAQLLMEAVGSVAAGAYDTVRDLLDTVETVVRNKVPDPEERERLLAGAATVRESLGADDDTATGYLRSMRRRVRSAST
;
A
#
# COMPACT_ATOMS: atom_id res chain seq x y z
N MET A 1 -22.97 14.43 17.20
CA MET A 1 -22.10 14.55 16.02
C MET A 1 -22.54 13.45 15.06
N PRO A 2 -22.97 13.72 13.82
CA PRO A 2 -23.09 12.63 12.86
C PRO A 2 -21.69 12.03 12.69
N SER A 3 -21.55 10.73 12.91
CA SER A 3 -20.36 9.97 12.55
C SER A 3 -20.21 10.10 11.04
N HIS A 4 -19.36 11.01 10.57
CA HIS A 4 -19.03 11.09 9.15
C HIS A 4 -18.05 9.95 8.87
N ASP A 5 -18.61 8.76 8.74
CA ASP A 5 -17.85 7.63 8.26
C ASP A 5 -17.33 8.01 6.86
N PRO A 6 -16.01 7.98 6.64
CA PRO A 6 -15.45 8.32 5.35
C PRO A 6 -15.99 7.35 4.30
N PRO A 7 -16.30 7.83 3.08
CA PRO A 7 -16.84 6.95 2.06
C PRO A 7 -15.88 5.78 1.79
N PRO A 8 -16.40 4.58 1.50
CA PRO A 8 -15.58 3.41 1.25
C PRO A 8 -14.65 3.64 0.06
N LEU A 9 -13.52 2.92 0.04
CA LEU A 9 -12.51 3.06 -1.01
C LEU A 9 -13.11 2.66 -2.38
N PRO A 10 -12.97 3.50 -3.43
CA PRO A 10 -13.46 3.15 -4.76
C PRO A 10 -12.86 1.84 -5.29
N ALA A 11 -13.66 1.06 -6.01
CA ALA A 11 -13.26 -0.26 -6.50
C ALA A 11 -12.02 -0.20 -7.41
N ASP A 12 -11.98 0.74 -8.34
CA ASP A 12 -10.83 0.90 -9.26
C ASP A 12 -9.55 1.25 -8.50
N VAL A 13 -9.64 2.13 -7.48
CA VAL A 13 -8.49 2.52 -6.66
C VAL A 13 -7.99 1.32 -5.86
N ARG A 14 -8.91 0.51 -5.32
CA ARG A 14 -8.59 -0.71 -4.61
C ARG A 14 -7.87 -1.72 -5.49
N ASP A 15 -8.34 -1.94 -6.71
CA ASP A 15 -7.71 -2.88 -7.65
C ASP A 15 -6.33 -2.39 -8.10
N VAL A 16 -6.19 -1.10 -8.41
CA VAL A 16 -4.90 -0.48 -8.75
C VAL A 16 -3.90 -0.64 -7.61
N LEU A 17 -4.28 -0.26 -6.38
CA LEU A 17 -3.41 -0.40 -5.20
C LEU A 17 -3.06 -1.87 -4.94
N ALA A 18 -4.02 -2.78 -5.07
CA ALA A 18 -3.76 -4.20 -4.85
C ALA A 18 -2.80 -4.79 -5.91
N GLN A 19 -2.89 -4.33 -7.16
CA GLN A 19 -1.97 -4.71 -8.23
C GLN A 19 -0.56 -4.20 -7.96
N LEU A 20 -0.39 -2.90 -7.68
CA LEU A 20 0.91 -2.29 -7.40
C LEU A 20 1.62 -2.99 -6.23
N LEU A 21 0.88 -3.30 -5.16
CA LEU A 21 1.42 -4.00 -3.99
C LEU A 21 1.79 -5.46 -4.31
N MET A 22 1.08 -6.12 -5.23
CA MET A 22 1.45 -7.47 -5.69
C MET A 22 2.72 -7.44 -6.53
N GLU A 23 2.84 -6.46 -7.42
CA GLU A 23 4.02 -6.26 -8.27
C GLU A 23 5.26 -5.93 -7.44
N ALA A 24 5.11 -5.11 -6.40
CA ALA A 24 6.16 -4.81 -5.45
C ALA A 24 6.66 -6.08 -4.73
N VAL A 25 5.76 -6.99 -4.33
CA VAL A 25 6.15 -8.29 -3.74
C VAL A 25 7.00 -9.12 -4.72
N GLY A 26 6.63 -9.16 -5.99
CA GLY A 26 7.42 -9.84 -7.02
C GLY A 26 8.79 -9.20 -7.23
N SER A 27 8.84 -7.87 -7.20
CA SER A 27 10.07 -7.10 -7.36
C SER A 27 11.03 -7.27 -6.18
N VAL A 28 10.52 -7.37 -4.93
CA VAL A 28 11.34 -7.72 -3.76
C VAL A 28 11.98 -9.10 -3.95
N ALA A 29 11.19 -10.10 -4.36
CA ALA A 29 11.71 -11.46 -4.59
C ALA A 29 12.76 -11.53 -5.72
N ALA A 30 12.70 -10.60 -6.67
CA ALA A 30 13.68 -10.46 -7.75
C ALA A 30 14.91 -9.59 -7.38
N GLY A 31 14.95 -9.03 -6.16
CA GLY A 31 15.99 -8.07 -5.76
C GLY A 31 15.93 -6.73 -6.51
N ALA A 32 14.83 -6.44 -7.19
CA ALA A 32 14.64 -5.23 -8.01
C ALA A 32 14.19 -4.04 -7.14
N TYR A 33 15.03 -3.62 -6.18
CA TYR A 33 14.65 -2.65 -5.16
C TYR A 33 14.29 -1.27 -5.72
N ASP A 34 14.93 -0.82 -6.80
CA ASP A 34 14.57 0.45 -7.44
C ASP A 34 13.17 0.39 -8.06
N THR A 35 12.79 -0.74 -8.64
CA THR A 35 11.42 -0.99 -9.10
C THR A 35 10.44 -0.99 -7.92
N VAL A 36 10.81 -1.59 -6.77
CA VAL A 36 9.96 -1.52 -5.57
C VAL A 36 9.75 -0.07 -5.12
N ARG A 37 10.80 0.76 -5.14
CA ARG A 37 10.72 2.18 -4.75
C ARG A 37 9.82 2.99 -5.68
N ASP A 38 9.86 2.73 -6.98
CA ASP A 38 9.02 3.38 -7.99
C ASP A 38 7.53 2.99 -7.82
N LEU A 39 7.28 1.70 -7.62
CA LEU A 39 5.93 1.20 -7.31
C LEU A 39 5.38 1.81 -6.01
N LEU A 40 6.22 1.93 -4.98
CA LEU A 40 5.83 2.57 -3.72
C LEU A 40 5.53 4.06 -3.88
N ASP A 41 6.27 4.79 -4.71
CA ASP A 41 5.97 6.20 -5.01
C ASP A 41 4.59 6.35 -5.67
N THR A 42 4.29 5.46 -6.61
CA THR A 42 2.97 5.39 -7.24
C THR A 42 1.87 5.07 -6.22
N VAL A 43 2.10 4.09 -5.34
CA VAL A 43 1.18 3.76 -4.24
C VAL A 43 0.93 4.98 -3.35
N GLU A 44 1.98 5.68 -2.91
CA GLU A 44 1.85 6.86 -2.07
C GLU A 44 1.06 7.97 -2.76
N THR A 45 1.30 8.20 -4.05
CA THR A 45 0.56 9.16 -4.86
C THR A 45 -0.93 8.81 -4.94
N VAL A 46 -1.27 7.56 -5.24
CA VAL A 46 -2.66 7.09 -5.29
C VAL A 46 -3.31 7.21 -3.91
N VAL A 47 -2.62 6.78 -2.86
CA VAL A 47 -3.10 6.84 -1.47
C VAL A 47 -3.41 8.28 -1.05
N ARG A 48 -2.52 9.23 -1.33
CA ARG A 48 -2.72 10.65 -0.98
C ARG A 48 -3.89 11.30 -1.73
N ASN A 49 -4.10 10.91 -2.98
CA ASN A 49 -5.10 11.54 -3.84
C ASN A 49 -6.48 10.86 -3.81
N LYS A 50 -6.53 9.56 -3.54
CA LYS A 50 -7.71 8.72 -3.81
C LYS A 50 -8.26 7.99 -2.60
N VAL A 51 -7.52 7.92 -1.48
CA VAL A 51 -8.02 7.31 -0.24
C VAL A 51 -8.72 8.40 0.58
N PRO A 52 -10.06 8.33 0.75
CA PRO A 52 -10.82 9.35 1.46
C PRO A 52 -10.57 9.30 2.97
N ASP A 53 -10.48 8.11 3.54
CA ASP A 53 -10.26 7.91 4.98
C ASP A 53 -8.85 8.37 5.41
N PRO A 54 -8.73 9.38 6.29
CA PRO A 54 -7.42 9.88 6.73
C PRO A 54 -6.62 8.86 7.53
N GLU A 55 -7.28 8.02 8.33
CA GLU A 55 -6.59 6.99 9.13
C GLU A 55 -6.02 5.89 8.23
N GLU A 56 -6.79 5.40 7.27
CA GLU A 56 -6.33 4.40 6.31
C GLU A 56 -5.22 4.95 5.42
N ARG A 57 -5.34 6.22 5.01
CA ARG A 57 -4.28 6.92 4.28
C ARG A 57 -2.98 6.94 5.09
N GLU A 58 -3.02 7.35 6.35
CA GLU A 58 -1.84 7.37 7.22
C GLU A 58 -1.24 5.97 7.39
N ARG A 59 -2.06 4.95 7.64
CA ARG A 59 -1.60 3.57 7.81
C ARG A 59 -0.95 3.01 6.55
N LEU A 60 -1.50 3.30 5.37
CA LEU A 60 -0.91 2.87 4.10
C LEU A 60 0.42 3.57 3.82
N LEU A 61 0.53 4.87 4.12
CA LEU A 61 1.77 5.62 4.00
C LEU A 61 2.85 5.12 4.98
N ALA A 62 2.47 4.86 6.23
CA ALA A 62 3.37 4.28 7.21
C ALA A 62 3.88 2.90 6.78
N GLY A 63 2.98 2.04 6.25
CA GLY A 63 3.37 0.74 5.69
C GLY A 63 4.37 0.88 4.53
N ALA A 64 4.14 1.82 3.60
CA ALA A 64 5.05 2.08 2.50
C ALA A 64 6.44 2.55 3.00
N ALA A 65 6.49 3.40 4.02
CA ALA A 65 7.73 3.83 4.64
C ALA A 65 8.50 2.65 5.27
N THR A 66 7.82 1.81 6.06
CA THR A 66 8.45 0.63 6.67
C THR A 66 8.99 -0.34 5.63
N VAL A 67 8.29 -0.53 4.51
CA VAL A 67 8.82 -1.34 3.40
C VAL A 67 10.14 -0.73 2.91
N ARG A 68 10.18 0.57 2.61
CA ARG A 68 11.41 1.26 2.13
C ARG A 68 12.59 1.08 3.09
N GLU A 69 12.35 1.16 4.40
CA GLU A 69 13.37 0.96 5.43
C GLU A 69 13.86 -0.49 5.51
N SER A 70 13.01 -1.46 5.15
CA SER A 70 13.33 -2.89 5.24
C SER A 70 14.00 -3.44 3.96
N LEU A 71 13.88 -2.76 2.82
CA LEU A 71 14.40 -3.26 1.53
C LEU A 71 15.91 -3.54 1.58
N GLY A 72 16.28 -4.79 1.26
CA GLY A 72 17.68 -5.24 1.23
C GLY A 72 18.30 -5.49 2.62
N ALA A 73 17.64 -5.07 3.70
CA ALA A 73 18.04 -5.40 5.07
C ALA A 73 17.25 -6.61 5.61
N ASP A 74 15.95 -6.64 5.35
CA ASP A 74 15.04 -7.72 5.74
C ASP A 74 13.88 -7.82 4.73
N ASP A 75 14.13 -8.54 3.62
CA ASP A 75 13.17 -8.66 2.51
C ASP A 75 11.90 -9.45 2.88
N ASP A 76 11.99 -10.34 3.87
CA ASP A 76 10.84 -11.02 4.46
C ASP A 76 9.90 -10.04 5.17
N THR A 77 10.44 -9.11 5.97
CA THR A 77 9.67 -8.02 6.58
C THR A 77 9.06 -7.12 5.50
N ALA A 78 9.84 -6.68 4.51
CA ALA A 78 9.33 -5.87 3.40
C ALA A 78 8.15 -6.56 2.69
N THR A 79 8.31 -7.85 2.36
CA THR A 79 7.28 -8.67 1.74
C THR A 79 6.04 -8.83 2.62
N GLY A 80 6.24 -9.04 3.93
CA GLY A 80 5.17 -9.15 4.92
C GLY A 80 4.31 -7.89 5.01
N TYR A 81 4.94 -6.72 5.03
CA TYR A 81 4.24 -5.44 5.00
C TYR A 81 3.45 -5.24 3.70
N LEU A 82 4.05 -5.47 2.53
CA LEU A 82 3.37 -5.35 1.23
C LEU A 82 2.13 -6.25 1.15
N ARG A 83 2.22 -7.51 1.61
CA ARG A 83 1.08 -8.44 1.65
C ARG A 83 -0.01 -7.97 2.60
N SER A 84 0.37 -7.46 3.77
CA SER A 84 -0.55 -6.93 4.77
C SER A 84 -1.31 -5.71 4.25
N MET A 85 -0.61 -4.77 3.61
CA MET A 85 -1.20 -3.63 2.93
C MET A 85 -2.18 -4.07 1.84
N ARG A 86 -1.81 -5.06 1.01
CA ARG A 86 -2.68 -5.57 -0.05
C ARG A 86 -3.98 -6.17 0.50
N ARG A 87 -3.88 -6.93 1.59
CA ARG A 87 -5.05 -7.53 2.27
C ARG A 87 -5.98 -6.45 2.82
N ARG A 88 -5.41 -5.41 3.43
CA ARG A 88 -6.16 -4.26 3.97
C ARG A 88 -6.92 -3.52 2.89
N VAL A 89 -6.25 -3.13 1.80
CA VAL A 89 -6.87 -2.47 0.65
C VAL A 89 -8.05 -3.29 0.12
N ARG A 90 -7.89 -4.61 -0.01
CA ARG A 90 -8.99 -5.51 -0.44
C ARG A 90 -10.15 -5.62 0.55
N SER A 91 -9.88 -5.39 1.83
CA SER A 91 -10.85 -5.47 2.92
C SER A 91 -11.62 -4.16 3.15
N ALA A 92 -11.21 -3.05 2.55
CA ALA A 92 -11.84 -1.72 2.71
C ALA A 92 -13.19 -1.59 1.95
N SER A 93 -13.98 -2.66 1.94
CA SER A 93 -15.20 -2.85 1.13
C SER A 93 -16.50 -2.63 1.91
N THR A 94 -16.45 -2.13 3.15
CA THR A 94 -17.63 -1.98 4.02
C THR A 94 -17.79 -0.54 4.43
#